data_AF-A0A822FE89-F1
#
_entry.id   AF-A0A822FE89-F1
#
_cell.length_a   1.000
_cell.length_b   1.000
_cell.length_c   1.000
_cell.angle_alpha   90.00
_cell.angle_beta   90.00
_cell.angle_gamma   90.00
#
_symmetry.space_group_name_H-M   'P 1'
#
loop_
_entity.id
_entity.type
_entity.pdbx_description
1 polymer ?
#
loop_
_entity_poly.entity_id
_entity_poly.type
_entity_poly.pdbx_seq_one_letter_code
_entity_poly.pdbx_strand_id
1 'polypeptide(L)'
;MRCKLIENDYFNKHEESSRLRDNININITVQTDQNEESKTFKNEQRDNLIDEQELLDLFNDNKSFVSEKKENIIIGTKCSLITSTSITDGEFIITDKYIYFFDLSRLKPCQNNFKYPLLWLQDIHLRRYNLRATALEFFLINQSNFLLNFDKNLASIDKKLRRQIFQKLLLLKLPSMKGGFASLVTTVTPKEILKESKITEKWITREISNFDYLMMLNTIAGRTYNDLNQYPIFPWVLKDYTSQVLDIKNPNVFRDFSRPIGIQNPKHIDEVKFKYESFDDPTGLIQKFHYGTHYSNAASVMHYLIRMEPFTTLHIQLQSGKFDIADRQFHSFQSSWTNIMDSPNDGKELIPEFFYLPEFLLNSNKFDLGKLQSNNQDVNDVQLPLWAHDSPEEFIRLHRLALESEYVSAHLHQWIDLIFGYKQNGQAAIDALNVFMYYSYENVVHTDTIDDSITREAIDGMIQNFGRIP
;
A
#
# COMPACT_ATOMS: atom_id res chain seq x y z
N MET A 1 12.21 -6.26 0.08
CA MET A 1 11.20 -7.27 -0.31
C MET A 1 11.10 -7.21 -1.82
N ARG A 2 11.32 -8.32 -2.52
CA ARG A 2 11.09 -8.40 -3.96
C ARG A 2 9.72 -9.04 -4.16
N CYS A 3 8.86 -8.46 -5.01
CA CYS A 3 7.66 -9.16 -5.47
C CYS A 3 8.07 -10.53 -6.03
N LYS A 4 7.61 -11.62 -5.40
CA LYS A 4 7.83 -12.96 -5.92
C LYS A 4 6.71 -13.24 -6.92
N LEU A 5 7.06 -13.25 -8.21
CA LEU A 5 6.15 -13.75 -9.22
C LEU A 5 5.96 -15.25 -8.97
N ILE A 6 4.70 -15.65 -8.85
CA ILE A 6 4.27 -17.04 -8.70
C ILE A 6 3.32 -17.36 -9.85
N GLU A 7 3.23 -18.64 -10.19
CA GLU A 7 2.25 -19.11 -11.17
C GLU A 7 0.83 -18.80 -10.68
N ASN A 8 -0.03 -18.32 -11.60
CA ASN A 8 -1.41 -18.02 -11.29
C ASN A 8 -2.31 -19.15 -11.81
N ASP A 9 -2.63 -20.09 -10.92
CA ASP A 9 -3.48 -21.24 -11.22
C ASP A 9 -4.93 -20.86 -11.58
N TYR A 10 -5.35 -19.62 -11.26
CA TYR A 10 -6.69 -19.10 -11.49
C TYR A 10 -6.67 -17.87 -12.41
N PHE A 11 -5.83 -17.93 -13.45
CA PHE A 11 -5.69 -16.82 -14.41
C PHE A 11 -7.00 -16.43 -15.08
N ASN A 12 -7.29 -15.13 -15.09
CA ASN A 12 -8.42 -14.52 -15.78
C ASN A 12 -7.93 -13.31 -16.59
N LYS A 13 -8.32 -13.22 -17.86
CA LYS A 13 -7.99 -12.08 -18.74
C LYS A 13 -8.86 -10.84 -18.51
N HIS A 14 -9.90 -10.98 -17.68
CA HIS A 14 -10.87 -9.94 -17.36
C HIS A 14 -11.61 -9.38 -18.59
N GLU A 15 -11.92 -10.25 -19.58
CA GLU A 15 -12.58 -9.84 -20.83
C GLU A 15 -13.97 -9.22 -20.59
N GLU A 16 -14.72 -9.70 -19.59
CA GLU A 16 -16.00 -9.11 -19.21
C GLU A 16 -15.83 -7.69 -18.69
N SER A 17 -14.81 -7.44 -17.86
CA SER A 17 -14.47 -6.13 -17.35
C SER A 17 -14.03 -5.16 -18.45
N SER A 18 -13.36 -5.67 -19.50
CA SER A 18 -13.03 -4.87 -20.69
C SER A 18 -14.29 -4.52 -21.50
N ARG A 19 -15.22 -5.47 -21.71
CA ARG A 19 -16.51 -5.18 -22.37
C ARG A 19 -17.36 -4.17 -21.61
N LEU A 20 -17.37 -4.27 -20.27
CA LEU A 20 -18.05 -3.32 -19.39
C LEU A 20 -17.47 -1.90 -19.47
N ARG A 21 -16.14 -1.77 -19.63
CA ARG A 21 -15.49 -0.47 -19.88
C ARG A 21 -16.03 0.18 -21.16
N ASP A 22 -16.13 -0.60 -22.23
CA ASP A 22 -16.49 -0.11 -23.56
C ASP A 22 -18.01 0.09 -23.77
N ASN A 23 -18.81 -0.16 -22.74
CA ASN A 23 -20.28 -0.19 -22.82
C ASN A 23 -20.80 -1.07 -23.96
N ILE A 24 -20.03 -2.10 -24.34
CA ILE A 24 -20.47 -3.07 -25.35
C ILE A 24 -21.60 -3.86 -24.71
N ASN A 25 -22.79 -3.81 -25.34
CA ASN A 25 -23.99 -4.49 -24.87
C ASN A 25 -23.64 -5.88 -24.33
N ILE A 26 -23.68 -6.02 -23.02
CA ILE A 26 -23.98 -7.31 -22.42
C ILE A 26 -25.45 -7.50 -22.75
N ASN A 27 -25.72 -8.04 -23.95
CA ASN A 27 -26.87 -8.91 -24.09
C ASN A 27 -26.63 -9.96 -23.03
N ILE A 28 -27.28 -9.79 -21.88
CA ILE A 28 -27.44 -10.83 -20.89
C ILE A 28 -28.25 -11.87 -21.66
N THR A 29 -27.53 -12.71 -22.41
CA THR A 29 -28.01 -14.04 -22.73
C THR A 29 -27.93 -14.69 -21.36
N VAL A 30 -28.99 -14.50 -20.59
CA VAL A 30 -29.34 -15.44 -19.54
C VAL A 30 -29.42 -16.74 -20.34
N GLN A 31 -28.33 -17.50 -20.34
CA GLN A 31 -28.48 -18.94 -20.38
C GLN A 31 -29.26 -19.21 -19.10
N THR A 32 -30.58 -19.24 -19.28
CA THR A 32 -31.49 -19.92 -18.39
C THR A 32 -31.08 -21.38 -18.46
N ASP A 33 -30.04 -21.75 -17.72
CA ASP A 33 -30.16 -22.92 -16.85
C ASP A 33 -31.12 -22.50 -15.72
N GLN A 34 -32.40 -22.36 -16.10
CA GLN A 34 -33.52 -22.43 -15.18
C GLN A 34 -34.14 -23.81 -15.34
N ASN A 35 -33.42 -24.77 -14.78
CA ASN A 35 -33.92 -25.86 -13.95
C ASN A 35 -32.76 -26.07 -12.97
N GLU A 36 -32.78 -25.69 -11.70
CA GLU A 36 -33.79 -25.19 -10.78
C GLU A 36 -33.06 -24.25 -9.82
N GLU A 37 -33.81 -23.33 -9.20
CA GLU A 37 -33.44 -22.44 -8.07
C GLU A 37 -33.60 -20.97 -8.41
N SER A 38 -34.86 -20.52 -8.48
CA SER A 38 -35.30 -19.18 -8.03
C SER A 38 -36.74 -18.89 -8.49
N LYS A 39 -37.72 -19.71 -8.09
CA LYS A 39 -39.14 -19.30 -8.01
C LYS A 39 -39.85 -19.94 -6.83
N THR A 40 -39.34 -19.69 -5.62
CA THR A 40 -40.16 -19.72 -4.40
C THR A 40 -39.62 -18.77 -3.32
N PHE A 41 -39.34 -17.50 -3.67
CA PHE A 41 -39.30 -16.43 -2.66
C PHE A 41 -40.72 -15.97 -2.36
N LYS A 42 -41.47 -16.83 -1.67
CA LYS A 42 -42.55 -16.44 -0.77
C LYS A 42 -42.47 -17.35 0.45
N ASN A 43 -42.12 -16.71 1.58
CA ASN A 43 -42.29 -17.18 2.95
C ASN A 43 -41.95 -18.64 3.21
N GLU A 44 -40.68 -18.92 3.51
CA GLU A 44 -40.35 -19.89 4.56
C GLU A 44 -39.04 -19.44 5.24
N GLN A 45 -39.20 -18.83 6.41
CA GLN A 45 -38.19 -18.88 7.46
C GLN A 45 -37.88 -20.36 7.70
N ARG A 46 -36.70 -20.82 7.29
CA ARG A 46 -36.09 -22.00 7.89
C ARG A 46 -34.65 -21.66 8.23
N ASP A 47 -34.44 -21.56 9.53
CA ASP A 47 -33.17 -21.48 10.22
C ASP A 47 -32.26 -22.63 9.77
N ASN A 48 -31.37 -22.38 8.80
CA ASN A 48 -30.14 -23.16 8.69
C ASN A 48 -29.09 -22.46 9.57
N LEU A 49 -29.33 -22.52 10.88
CA LEU A 49 -28.30 -22.39 11.89
C LEU A 49 -27.38 -23.60 11.72
N ILE A 50 -26.19 -23.40 11.15
CA ILE A 50 -25.09 -24.33 11.42
C ILE A 50 -24.93 -24.31 12.95
N ASP A 51 -25.04 -25.47 13.57
CA ASP A 51 -24.99 -25.62 15.02
C ASP A 51 -23.69 -24.99 15.55
N GLU A 52 -23.78 -24.19 16.62
CA GLU A 52 -22.58 -23.67 17.30
C GLU A 52 -21.62 -24.83 17.66
N GLN A 53 -22.19 -26.02 17.91
CA GLN A 53 -21.46 -27.25 18.15
C GLN A 53 -20.64 -27.74 16.95
N GLU A 54 -21.15 -27.60 15.72
CA GLU A 54 -20.48 -28.08 14.49
C GLU A 54 -19.34 -27.15 14.05
N LEU A 55 -19.47 -25.84 14.31
CA LEU A 55 -18.37 -24.88 14.22
C LEU A 55 -17.33 -25.08 15.34
N LEU A 56 -17.77 -25.43 16.55
CA LEU A 56 -16.90 -25.82 17.66
C LEU A 56 -16.17 -27.13 17.37
N ASP A 57 -16.76 -28.06 16.62
CA ASP A 57 -16.14 -29.33 16.25
C ASP A 57 -15.12 -29.16 15.12
N LEU A 58 -15.41 -28.34 14.09
CA LEU A 58 -14.39 -27.89 13.11
C LEU A 58 -13.25 -27.09 13.78
N PHE A 59 -13.57 -26.33 14.82
CA PHE A 59 -12.59 -25.61 15.64
C PHE A 59 -11.79 -26.55 16.56
N ASN A 60 -12.41 -27.60 17.10
CA ASN A 60 -11.76 -28.64 17.88
C ASN A 60 -10.90 -29.56 17.01
N ASP A 61 -11.29 -29.82 15.76
CA ASP A 61 -10.50 -30.53 14.77
C ASP A 61 -9.33 -29.68 14.24
N ASN A 62 -9.49 -28.36 14.12
CA ASN A 62 -8.36 -27.48 13.83
C ASN A 62 -7.44 -27.26 15.07
N LYS A 63 -7.96 -27.37 16.29
CA LYS A 63 -7.15 -27.53 17.52
C LYS A 63 -6.53 -28.92 17.64
N SER A 64 -7.10 -29.96 17.01
CA SER A 64 -6.55 -31.31 17.02
C SER A 64 -5.26 -31.40 16.18
N PHE A 65 -5.00 -30.45 15.27
CA PHE A 65 -3.68 -30.20 14.66
C PHE A 65 -2.59 -29.73 15.65
N VAL A 66 -2.97 -29.21 16.82
CA VAL A 66 -2.04 -28.89 17.93
C VAL A 66 -1.79 -30.13 18.80
N SER A 67 -2.43 -31.27 18.51
CA SER A 67 -2.48 -32.43 19.43
C SER A 67 -1.55 -33.61 19.10
N GLU A 68 -0.74 -33.59 18.04
CA GLU A 68 0.20 -34.70 17.80
C GLU A 68 1.54 -34.58 18.57
N LYS A 69 1.85 -33.41 19.13
CA LYS A 69 2.90 -33.20 20.15
C LYS A 69 2.47 -32.05 21.05
N LYS A 70 2.31 -32.25 22.37
CA LYS A 70 1.97 -31.17 23.34
C LYS A 70 2.78 -29.89 23.05
N GLU A 71 2.15 -28.91 22.44
CA GLU A 71 2.67 -27.55 22.24
C GLU A 71 2.11 -26.67 23.35
N ASN A 72 2.95 -25.82 23.94
CA ASN A 72 2.51 -24.89 24.98
C ASN A 72 2.14 -23.57 24.34
N ILE A 73 0.88 -23.15 24.48
CA ILE A 73 0.41 -21.86 23.97
C ILE A 73 1.01 -20.72 24.80
N ILE A 74 1.70 -19.80 24.14
CA ILE A 74 2.28 -18.59 24.73
C ILE A 74 1.34 -17.40 24.57
N ILE A 75 0.74 -17.27 23.37
CA ILE A 75 -0.20 -16.20 23.00
C ILE A 75 -1.35 -16.82 22.21
N GLY A 76 -2.58 -16.44 22.53
CA GLY A 76 -3.77 -16.76 21.73
C GLY A 76 -4.70 -15.56 21.76
N THR A 77 -5.06 -15.03 20.59
CA THR A 77 -5.91 -13.84 20.51
C THR A 77 -6.61 -13.74 19.15
N LYS A 78 -7.78 -13.09 19.12
CA LYS A 78 -8.48 -12.77 17.88
C LYS A 78 -7.84 -11.54 17.23
N CYS A 79 -7.68 -11.56 15.91
CA CYS A 79 -7.12 -10.45 15.15
C CYS A 79 -7.64 -10.50 13.70
N SER A 80 -7.27 -9.51 12.90
CA SER A 80 -7.54 -9.48 11.47
C SER A 80 -6.22 -9.49 10.72
N LEU A 81 -6.04 -10.44 9.82
CA LEU A 81 -4.93 -10.48 8.88
C LEU A 81 -5.20 -9.46 7.78
N ILE A 82 -4.26 -8.54 7.60
CA ILE A 82 -4.30 -7.49 6.58
C ILE A 82 -3.39 -7.92 5.44
N THR A 83 -3.95 -7.97 4.23
CA THR A 83 -3.22 -8.25 3.00
C THR A 83 -3.56 -7.18 1.96
N SER A 84 -2.80 -7.13 0.87
CA SER A 84 -3.06 -6.18 -0.23
C SER A 84 -4.42 -6.40 -0.90
N THR A 85 -5.02 -7.59 -0.75
CA THR A 85 -6.24 -8.00 -1.44
C THR A 85 -7.45 -8.13 -0.53
N SER A 86 -7.26 -8.42 0.77
CA SER A 86 -8.35 -8.65 1.70
C SER A 86 -7.98 -8.41 3.16
N ILE A 87 -9.02 -8.21 3.96
CA ILE A 87 -8.96 -8.22 5.42
C ILE A 87 -9.67 -9.48 5.88
N THR A 88 -8.94 -10.36 6.56
CA THR A 88 -9.44 -11.66 6.99
C THR A 88 -9.48 -11.75 8.49
N ASP A 89 -10.66 -11.97 9.06
CA ASP A 89 -10.80 -12.21 10.48
C ASP A 89 -10.33 -13.60 10.89
N GLY A 90 -9.49 -13.66 11.93
CA GLY A 90 -8.96 -14.93 12.40
C GLY A 90 -8.54 -14.98 13.86
N GLU A 91 -7.94 -16.10 14.23
CA GLU A 91 -7.28 -16.32 15.51
C GLU A 91 -5.77 -16.48 15.30
N PHE A 92 -4.99 -15.70 16.05
CA PHE A 92 -3.54 -15.74 16.05
C PHE A 92 -3.04 -16.47 17.29
N ILE A 93 -2.23 -17.50 17.08
CA ILE A 93 -1.71 -18.36 18.14
C ILE A 93 -0.20 -18.48 17.99
N ILE A 94 0.52 -18.28 19.09
CA ILE A 94 1.95 -18.57 19.18
C ILE A 94 2.15 -19.63 20.24
N THR A 95 2.82 -20.71 19.88
CA THR A 95 3.25 -21.77 20.79
C THR A 95 4.75 -21.69 21.05
N ASP A 96 5.27 -22.57 21.90
CA ASP A 96 6.72 -22.75 22.08
C ASP A 96 7.47 -23.23 20.82
N LYS A 97 6.76 -23.59 19.74
CA LYS A 97 7.35 -24.10 18.50
C LYS A 97 6.93 -23.37 17.23
N TYR A 98 5.70 -22.88 17.17
CA TYR A 98 5.12 -22.37 15.92
C TYR A 98 4.31 -21.08 16.13
N ILE A 99 4.12 -20.38 15.02
CA ILE A 99 3.22 -19.25 14.85
C ILE A 99 2.11 -19.70 13.90
N TYR A 100 0.87 -19.52 14.31
CA TYR A 100 -0.32 -19.89 13.56
C TYR A 100 -1.22 -18.68 13.34
N PHE A 101 -1.88 -18.69 12.19
CA PHE A 101 -3.10 -17.91 11.97
C PHE A 101 -4.17 -18.83 11.38
N PHE A 102 -5.35 -18.77 11.96
CA PHE A 102 -6.53 -19.50 11.53
C PHE A 102 -7.58 -18.51 11.02
N ASP A 103 -7.92 -18.62 9.74
CA ASP A 103 -8.97 -17.91 9.06
C ASP A 103 -10.34 -18.38 9.59
N LEU A 104 -11.11 -17.44 10.15
CA LEU A 104 -12.44 -17.68 10.70
C LEU A 104 -13.55 -17.17 9.75
N SER A 105 -13.22 -16.84 8.49
CA SER A 105 -14.20 -16.39 7.52
C SER A 105 -15.17 -17.50 7.14
N ARG A 106 -16.47 -17.17 7.11
CA ARG A 106 -17.55 -18.12 6.83
C ARG A 106 -17.64 -18.53 5.35
N LEU A 107 -17.14 -17.68 4.45
CA LEU A 107 -17.36 -17.80 3.00
C LEU A 107 -16.24 -18.56 2.28
N LYS A 108 -15.00 -18.53 2.80
CA LYS A 108 -13.83 -19.22 2.23
C LYS A 108 -12.91 -19.73 3.35
N PRO A 109 -13.38 -20.72 4.14
CA PRO A 109 -12.63 -21.19 5.29
C PRO A 109 -11.23 -21.68 4.88
N CYS A 110 -10.24 -21.39 5.73
CA CYS A 110 -8.85 -21.84 5.61
C CYS A 110 -8.00 -21.26 4.47
N GLN A 111 -8.52 -20.37 3.61
CA GLN A 111 -7.74 -19.83 2.48
C GLN A 111 -6.47 -19.11 2.95
N ASN A 112 -6.54 -18.40 4.07
CA ASN A 112 -5.44 -17.60 4.59
C ASN A 112 -4.70 -18.24 5.78
N ASN A 113 -4.94 -19.53 6.05
CA ASN A 113 -4.27 -20.22 7.15
C ASN A 113 -2.76 -20.28 6.91
N PHE A 114 -1.98 -20.04 7.95
CA PHE A 114 -0.54 -20.29 7.88
C PHE A 114 0.00 -20.87 9.17
N LYS A 115 1.11 -21.60 9.01
CA LYS A 115 1.91 -22.17 10.08
C LYS A 115 3.38 -21.91 9.77
N TYR A 116 4.05 -21.17 10.66
CA TYR A 116 5.49 -20.92 10.56
C TYR A 116 6.21 -21.41 11.81
N PRO A 117 7.43 -21.96 11.71
CA PRO A 117 8.26 -22.19 12.88
C PRO A 117 8.50 -20.88 13.64
N LEU A 118 8.35 -20.88 14.97
CA LEU A 118 8.59 -19.70 15.80
C LEU A 118 10.04 -19.20 15.64
N LEU A 119 10.99 -20.13 15.48
CA LEU A 119 12.39 -19.82 15.23
C LEU A 119 12.63 -19.09 13.90
N TRP A 120 11.65 -19.02 12.99
CA TRP A 120 11.76 -18.21 11.78
C TRP A 120 11.48 -16.73 12.02
N LEU A 121 10.94 -16.35 13.18
CA LEU A 121 10.67 -14.96 13.50
C LEU A 121 11.99 -14.18 13.62
N GLN A 122 12.18 -13.21 12.73
CA GLN A 122 13.39 -12.41 12.61
C GLN A 122 13.21 -11.00 13.18
N ASP A 123 12.08 -10.35 12.89
CA ASP A 123 11.77 -9.01 13.39
C ASP A 123 10.27 -8.84 13.61
N ILE A 124 9.89 -7.90 14.46
CA ILE A 124 8.51 -7.52 14.73
C ILE A 124 8.45 -6.00 14.80
N HIS A 125 7.58 -5.40 14.02
CA HIS A 125 7.42 -3.95 14.01
C HIS A 125 6.05 -3.53 14.55
N LEU A 126 6.04 -2.49 15.37
CA LEU A 126 4.82 -1.80 15.76
C LEU A 126 4.30 -1.03 14.54
N ARG A 127 3.06 -1.33 14.13
CA ARG A 127 2.40 -0.73 12.98
C ARG A 127 1.11 -0.01 13.34
N ARG A 128 0.67 0.82 12.41
CA ARG A 128 -0.63 1.49 12.46
C ARG A 128 -1.52 0.91 11.38
N TYR A 129 -2.79 0.73 11.70
CA TYR A 129 -3.82 0.37 10.72
C TYR A 129 -4.94 1.39 10.82
N ASN A 130 -5.35 1.98 9.68
CA ASN A 130 -6.30 3.10 9.65
C ASN A 130 -5.91 4.25 10.60
N LEU A 131 -4.61 4.62 10.61
CA LEU A 131 -4.02 5.63 11.51
C LEU A 131 -4.08 5.30 13.02
N ARG A 132 -4.59 4.12 13.41
CA ARG A 132 -4.64 3.65 14.80
C ARG A 132 -3.45 2.75 15.11
N ALA A 133 -2.83 2.93 16.28
CA ALA A 133 -1.66 2.17 16.70
C ALA A 133 -2.02 0.76 17.22
N THR A 134 -2.62 -0.07 16.36
CA THR A 134 -3.30 -1.33 16.71
C THR A 134 -2.73 -2.57 16.01
N ALA A 135 -1.75 -2.42 15.13
CA ALA A 135 -1.23 -3.51 14.31
C ALA A 135 0.23 -3.90 14.61
N LEU A 136 0.60 -5.15 14.34
CA LEU A 136 1.97 -5.65 14.34
C LEU A 136 2.28 -6.27 12.98
N GLU A 137 3.49 -6.02 12.49
CA GLU A 137 4.03 -6.70 11.31
C GLU A 137 5.17 -7.62 11.72
N PHE A 138 5.12 -8.85 11.24
CA PHE A 138 6.07 -9.91 11.58
C PHE A 138 6.91 -10.25 10.37
N PHE A 139 8.23 -10.30 10.54
CA PHE A 139 9.18 -10.59 9.47
C PHE A 139 9.88 -11.92 9.74
N LEU A 140 9.94 -12.78 8.72
CA LEU A 140 10.50 -14.11 8.82
C LEU A 140 11.81 -14.23 8.02
N ILE A 141 12.67 -15.18 8.41
CA ILE A 141 13.99 -15.44 7.78
C ILE A 141 13.89 -15.72 6.27
N ASN A 142 12.79 -16.32 5.82
CA ASN A 142 12.53 -16.61 4.40
C ASN A 142 12.05 -15.38 3.59
N GLN A 143 12.11 -14.19 4.18
CA GLN A 143 11.68 -12.90 3.66
C GLN A 143 10.16 -12.76 3.48
N SER A 144 9.35 -13.71 3.96
CA SER A 144 7.91 -13.48 4.08
C SER A 144 7.62 -12.62 5.31
N ASN A 145 6.46 -11.97 5.27
CA ASN A 145 5.97 -11.14 6.35
C ASN A 145 4.45 -11.15 6.34
N PHE A 146 3.84 -10.76 7.46
CA PHE A 146 2.39 -10.64 7.57
C PHE A 146 2.02 -9.54 8.58
N LEU A 147 0.92 -8.85 8.31
CA LEU A 147 0.40 -7.73 9.10
C LEU A 147 -0.88 -8.16 9.83
N LEU A 148 -0.89 -8.06 11.15
CA LEU A 148 -2.06 -8.36 11.98
C LEU A 148 -2.55 -7.11 12.68
N ASN A 149 -3.84 -6.81 12.54
CA ASN A 149 -4.53 -5.80 13.33
C ASN A 149 -5.26 -6.45 14.51
N PHE A 150 -5.06 -5.92 15.72
CA PHE A 150 -5.61 -6.50 16.97
C PHE A 150 -6.84 -5.75 17.49
N ASP A 151 -7.44 -4.89 16.67
CA ASP A 151 -8.64 -4.15 17.04
C ASP A 151 -9.87 -4.72 16.33
N LYS A 152 -10.84 -5.21 17.11
CA LYS A 152 -12.11 -5.76 16.57
C LYS A 152 -13.36 -5.10 17.15
N ASN A 153 -13.30 -4.38 18.28
CA ASN A 153 -14.49 -3.80 18.91
C ASN A 153 -14.13 -2.56 19.74
N LEU A 154 -14.61 -1.40 19.27
CA LEU A 154 -14.38 -0.06 19.84
C LEU A 154 -14.85 0.11 21.31
N ALA A 155 -15.72 -0.78 21.82
CA ALA A 155 -16.32 -0.64 23.15
C ALA A 155 -15.42 -1.11 24.32
N SER A 156 -14.37 -1.89 24.07
CA SER A 156 -13.47 -2.40 25.13
C SER A 156 -12.03 -2.52 24.65
N ILE A 157 -11.52 -1.44 24.06
CA ILE A 157 -10.16 -1.39 23.51
C ILE A 157 -9.15 -1.63 24.64
N ASP A 158 -8.60 -2.84 24.75
CA ASP A 158 -7.32 -3.02 25.44
C ASP A 158 -6.23 -2.42 24.53
N LYS A 159 -6.08 -1.09 24.61
CA LYS A 159 -5.04 -0.31 23.91
C LYS A 159 -3.63 -0.82 24.22
N LYS A 160 -3.49 -1.73 25.20
CA LYS A 160 -2.23 -2.35 25.58
C LYS A 160 -2.04 -3.73 24.96
N LEU A 161 -3.06 -4.39 24.37
CA LEU A 161 -2.94 -5.77 23.85
C LEU A 161 -1.80 -5.92 22.85
N ARG A 162 -1.74 -5.03 21.84
CA ARG A 162 -0.63 -4.97 20.87
C ARG A 162 0.74 -4.93 21.58
N ARG A 163 0.87 -4.05 22.58
CA ARG A 163 2.10 -3.84 23.34
C ARG A 163 2.43 -5.05 24.24
N GLN A 164 1.43 -5.68 24.84
CA GLN A 164 1.59 -6.89 25.64
C GLN A 164 2.10 -8.05 24.78
N ILE A 165 1.52 -8.26 23.59
CA ILE A 165 1.97 -9.27 22.63
C ILE A 165 3.42 -9.01 22.24
N PHE A 166 3.71 -7.77 21.86
CA PHE A 166 5.05 -7.35 21.48
C PHE A 166 6.09 -7.59 22.59
N GLN A 167 5.80 -7.14 23.82
CA GLN A 167 6.69 -7.34 24.97
C GLN A 167 6.90 -8.82 25.30
N LYS A 168 5.82 -9.64 25.27
CA LYS A 168 5.93 -11.09 25.47
C LYS A 168 6.86 -11.74 24.46
N LEU A 169 6.79 -11.34 23.18
CA LEU A 169 7.63 -11.90 22.13
C LEU A 169 9.10 -11.51 22.28
N LEU A 170 9.40 -10.28 22.66
CA LEU A 170 10.77 -9.86 22.95
C LEU A 170 11.39 -10.64 24.11
N LEU A 171 10.59 -10.98 25.13
CA LEU A 171 11.06 -11.78 26.27
C LEU A 171 11.43 -13.21 25.89
N LEU A 172 10.99 -13.73 24.74
CA LEU A 172 11.38 -15.06 24.25
C LEU A 172 12.84 -15.14 23.81
N LYS A 173 13.49 -13.99 23.54
CA LYS A 173 14.91 -13.90 23.15
C LYS A 173 15.30 -14.91 22.05
N LEU A 174 14.49 -14.96 20.99
CA LEU A 174 14.68 -15.93 19.91
C LEU A 174 16.05 -15.76 19.24
N PRO A 175 16.77 -16.86 18.92
CA PRO A 175 18.11 -16.78 18.33
C PRO A 175 18.18 -16.05 16.98
N SER A 176 17.07 -16.05 16.24
CA SER A 176 16.93 -15.42 14.92
C SER A 176 16.62 -13.92 15.01
N MET A 177 16.15 -13.44 16.16
CA MET A 177 15.95 -12.03 16.45
C MET A 177 17.28 -11.39 16.86
N LYS A 178 18.24 -11.35 15.93
CA LYS A 178 19.54 -10.71 16.13
C LYS A 178 19.62 -9.40 15.36
N GLY A 179 19.58 -8.28 16.07
CA GLY A 179 20.08 -6.99 15.58
C GLY A 179 19.21 -6.23 14.57
N GLY A 180 17.95 -6.62 14.37
CA GLY A 180 16.95 -5.81 13.66
C GLY A 180 16.37 -4.69 14.52
N PHE A 181 15.35 -3.99 14.01
CA PHE A 181 14.67 -2.94 14.76
C PHE A 181 14.07 -3.48 16.07
N ALA A 182 13.72 -4.77 16.15
CA ALA A 182 13.28 -5.43 17.39
C ALA A 182 14.19 -5.23 18.61
N SER A 183 15.51 -5.08 18.45
CA SER A 183 16.41 -4.87 19.61
C SER A 183 16.32 -3.47 20.23
N LEU A 184 15.70 -2.52 19.52
CA LEU A 184 15.57 -1.12 19.90
C LEU A 184 14.25 -0.82 20.63
N VAL A 185 13.33 -1.78 20.76
CA VAL A 185 11.93 -1.45 21.04
C VAL A 185 11.49 -1.92 22.41
N THR A 186 11.34 -0.98 23.34
CA THR A 186 10.31 -1.12 24.38
C THR A 186 9.28 0.03 24.38
N THR A 187 9.59 1.19 23.78
CA THR A 187 8.71 2.39 23.80
C THR A 187 9.03 3.44 22.71
N VAL A 188 9.52 3.05 21.53
CA VAL A 188 10.28 3.96 20.66
C VAL A 188 9.46 4.41 19.44
N THR A 189 9.33 5.73 19.25
CA THR A 189 8.70 6.39 18.09
C THR A 189 9.53 6.18 16.80
N PRO A 190 8.96 6.29 15.58
CA PRO A 190 9.74 6.19 14.33
C PRO A 190 10.99 7.09 14.31
N LYS A 191 10.89 8.29 14.88
CA LYS A 191 12.01 9.24 15.02
C LYS A 191 13.17 8.67 15.84
N GLU A 192 12.87 8.02 16.95
CA GLU A 192 13.90 7.43 17.81
C GLU A 192 14.46 6.15 17.19
N ILE A 193 13.65 5.35 16.48
CA ILE A 193 14.13 4.19 15.71
C ILE A 193 15.14 4.63 14.65
N LEU A 194 14.85 5.71 13.91
CA LEU A 194 15.77 6.28 12.92
C LEU A 194 17.11 6.68 13.57
N LYS A 195 17.05 7.34 14.73
CA LYS A 195 18.24 7.79 15.46
C LYS A 195 19.08 6.61 15.96
N GLU A 196 18.47 5.59 16.54
CA GLU A 196 19.18 4.48 17.16
C GLU A 196 19.73 3.47 16.15
N SER A 197 19.05 3.30 15.01
CA SER A 197 19.47 2.37 13.95
C SER A 197 20.72 2.82 13.18
N LYS A 198 21.11 4.10 13.30
CA LYS A 198 22.28 4.70 12.62
C LYS A 198 22.28 4.55 11.10
N ILE A 199 21.10 4.33 10.49
CA ILE A 199 21.01 4.12 9.04
C ILE A 199 21.37 5.38 8.26
N THR A 200 21.10 6.57 8.81
CA THR A 200 21.48 7.84 8.20
C THR A 200 23.00 8.01 8.16
N GLU A 201 23.71 7.58 9.21
CA GLU A 201 25.18 7.60 9.23
C GLU A 201 25.73 6.68 8.13
N LYS A 202 25.21 5.45 8.04
CA LYS A 202 25.58 4.49 6.99
C LYS A 202 25.30 5.00 5.58
N TRP A 203 24.19 5.71 5.40
CA TRP A 203 23.86 6.32 4.12
C TRP A 203 24.85 7.43 3.74
N ILE A 204 25.16 8.32 4.70
CA ILE A 204 26.16 9.40 4.52
C ILE A 204 27.55 8.82 4.20
N THR A 205 27.96 7.73 4.86
CA THR A 205 29.24 7.05 4.61
C THR A 205 29.21 6.11 3.39
N ARG A 206 28.08 6.03 2.68
CA ARG A 206 27.86 5.18 1.50
C ARG A 206 27.98 3.67 1.76
N GLU A 207 27.78 3.25 3.00
CA GLU A 207 27.65 1.83 3.36
C GLU A 207 26.31 1.24 2.88
N ILE A 208 25.29 2.08 2.68
CA ILE A 208 24.01 1.71 2.07
C ILE A 208 23.66 2.66 0.93
N SER A 209 22.97 2.13 -0.09
CA SER A 209 22.55 2.88 -1.27
C SER A 209 21.41 3.86 -1.00
N ASN A 210 21.14 4.79 -1.92
CA ASN A 210 19.96 5.67 -1.83
C ASN A 210 18.68 4.86 -1.77
N PHE A 211 18.56 3.83 -2.61
CA PHE A 211 17.41 2.93 -2.60
C PHE A 211 17.24 2.21 -1.26
N ASP A 212 18.31 1.65 -0.70
CA ASP A 212 18.22 0.94 0.58
C ASP A 212 17.83 1.89 1.71
N TYR A 213 18.40 3.10 1.73
CA TYR A 213 18.03 4.11 2.71
C TYR A 213 16.56 4.50 2.60
N LEU A 214 16.04 4.71 1.38
CA LEU A 214 14.62 4.98 1.14
C LEU A 214 13.72 3.82 1.58
N MET A 215 14.10 2.57 1.31
CA MET A 215 13.36 1.39 1.78
C MET A 215 13.34 1.31 3.31
N MET A 216 14.45 1.61 3.96
CA MET A 216 14.56 1.62 5.42
C MET A 216 13.73 2.76 6.03
N LEU A 217 13.76 3.97 5.47
CA LEU A 217 12.92 5.09 5.91
C LEU A 217 11.43 4.77 5.80
N ASN A 218 11.00 4.24 4.66
CA ASN A 218 9.62 3.77 4.48
C ASN A 218 9.24 2.74 5.55
N THR A 219 10.11 1.75 5.80
CA THR A 219 9.89 0.71 6.81
C THR A 219 9.76 1.28 8.23
N ILE A 220 10.60 2.26 8.59
CA ILE A 220 10.58 2.94 9.90
C ILE A 220 9.31 3.79 10.04
N ALA A 221 8.89 4.47 8.98
CA ALA A 221 7.64 5.23 8.93
C ALA A 221 6.38 4.35 8.98
N GLY A 222 6.53 3.02 8.99
CA GLY A 222 5.41 2.09 9.08
C GLY A 222 4.78 1.75 7.73
N ARG A 223 5.44 2.08 6.61
CA ARG A 223 5.02 1.67 5.27
C ARG A 223 5.23 0.18 5.08
N THR A 224 4.32 -0.44 4.32
CA THR A 224 4.24 -1.89 4.14
C THR A 224 3.65 -2.25 2.78
N TYR A 225 4.03 -3.41 2.26
CA TYR A 225 3.42 -4.01 1.07
C TYR A 225 2.06 -4.68 1.37
N ASN A 226 1.73 -4.92 2.64
CA ASN A 226 0.47 -5.57 3.04
C ASN A 226 -0.74 -4.62 3.03
N ASP A 227 -0.54 -3.30 3.03
CA ASP A 227 -1.60 -2.30 2.98
C ASP A 227 -1.27 -1.29 1.88
N LEU A 228 -2.03 -1.31 0.78
CA LEU A 228 -1.81 -0.42 -0.37
C LEU A 228 -1.97 1.07 -0.03
N ASN A 229 -2.67 1.41 1.05
CA ASN A 229 -2.80 2.79 1.52
C ASN A 229 -1.58 3.26 2.33
N GLN A 230 -0.70 2.33 2.70
CA GLN A 230 0.57 2.59 3.36
C GLN A 230 1.74 2.03 2.54
N TYR A 231 1.59 1.98 1.22
CA TYR A 231 2.62 1.47 0.32
C TYR A 231 3.89 2.33 0.41
N PRO A 232 5.09 1.73 0.25
CA PRO A 232 6.33 2.49 0.20
C PRO A 232 6.34 3.54 -0.91
N ILE A 233 7.00 4.67 -0.65
CA ILE A 233 6.99 5.87 -1.49
C ILE A 233 8.40 6.15 -1.96
N PHE A 234 8.56 6.38 -3.25
CA PHE A 234 9.81 6.78 -3.88
C PHE A 234 9.62 8.07 -4.67
N PRO A 235 10.67 8.90 -4.79
CA PRO A 235 10.57 10.13 -5.57
C PRO A 235 10.52 9.82 -7.07
N TRP A 236 9.81 10.66 -7.83
CA TRP A 236 10.24 10.91 -9.22
C TRP A 236 11.71 11.33 -9.23
N VAL A 237 12.52 10.87 -10.17
CA VAL A 237 13.95 11.23 -10.22
C VAL A 237 14.25 12.03 -11.47
N LEU A 238 13.84 11.47 -12.61
CA LEU A 238 14.02 12.08 -13.91
C LEU A 238 12.82 12.95 -14.28
N LYS A 239 13.07 13.93 -15.15
CA LYS A 239 12.06 14.72 -15.85
C LYS A 239 12.24 14.72 -17.37
N ASP A 240 13.31 14.10 -17.87
CA ASP A 240 13.56 13.93 -19.29
C ASP A 240 13.07 12.56 -19.77
N TYR A 241 11.90 12.59 -20.40
CA TYR A 241 11.24 11.43 -20.99
C TYR A 241 11.08 11.55 -22.51
N THR A 242 11.79 12.49 -23.14
CA THR A 242 11.66 12.81 -24.58
C THR A 242 12.96 12.71 -25.35
N SER A 243 14.11 12.89 -24.69
CA SER A 243 15.42 12.80 -25.34
C SER A 243 15.72 11.39 -25.86
N GLN A 244 16.49 11.32 -26.95
CA GLN A 244 17.00 10.04 -27.49
C GLN A 244 18.06 9.40 -26.60
N VAL A 245 18.80 10.21 -25.83
CA VAL A 245 19.87 9.76 -24.95
C VAL A 245 19.71 10.44 -23.60
N LEU A 246 19.76 9.65 -22.53
CA LEU A 246 19.73 10.16 -21.17
C LEU A 246 21.15 10.48 -20.68
N ASP A 247 21.48 11.76 -20.55
CA ASP A 247 22.73 12.19 -19.91
C ASP A 247 22.52 12.46 -18.42
N ILE A 248 22.80 11.44 -17.58
CA ILE A 248 22.70 11.55 -16.11
C ILE A 248 23.71 12.52 -15.49
N LYS A 249 24.66 13.06 -16.25
CA LYS A 249 25.57 14.12 -15.76
C LYS A 249 24.96 15.50 -15.93
N ASN A 250 23.94 15.64 -16.79
CA ASN A 250 23.25 16.90 -16.99
C ASN A 250 22.24 17.13 -15.85
N PRO A 251 22.42 18.12 -14.97
CA PRO A 251 21.50 18.38 -13.85
C PRO A 251 20.06 18.67 -14.33
N ASN A 252 19.88 19.09 -15.58
CA ASN A 252 18.56 19.39 -16.14
C ASN A 252 17.72 18.15 -16.45
N VAL A 253 18.25 16.92 -16.39
CA VAL A 253 17.42 15.71 -16.55
C VAL A 253 16.72 15.32 -15.26
N PHE A 254 17.10 15.91 -14.12
CA PHE A 254 16.53 15.62 -12.82
C PHE A 254 15.42 16.59 -12.44
N ARG A 255 14.45 16.08 -11.68
CA ARG A 255 13.43 16.91 -11.05
C ARG A 255 14.01 17.78 -9.93
N ASP A 256 13.23 18.76 -9.46
CA ASP A 256 13.60 19.54 -8.28
C ASP A 256 13.16 18.81 -7.01
N PHE A 257 14.12 18.29 -6.23
CA PHE A 257 13.87 17.53 -5.00
C PHE A 257 13.33 18.39 -3.86
N SER A 258 13.50 19.72 -3.92
CA SER A 258 13.02 20.65 -2.89
C SER A 258 11.52 20.94 -2.99
N ARG A 259 10.87 20.49 -4.07
CA ARG A 259 9.47 20.78 -4.38
C ARG A 259 8.61 19.50 -4.37
N PRO A 260 7.37 19.57 -3.86
CA PRO A 260 6.38 18.51 -4.10
C PRO A 260 5.99 18.46 -5.58
N ILE A 261 5.39 17.34 -6.01
CA ILE A 261 5.04 17.08 -7.41
C ILE A 261 4.15 18.18 -8.01
N GLY A 262 3.13 18.62 -7.27
CA GLY A 262 2.16 19.60 -7.77
C GLY A 262 2.73 20.99 -8.12
N ILE A 263 3.98 21.29 -7.77
CA ILE A 263 4.66 22.55 -8.15
C ILE A 263 6.03 22.32 -8.82
N GLN A 264 6.25 21.13 -9.40
CA GLN A 264 7.44 20.89 -10.25
C GLN A 264 7.47 21.88 -11.42
N ASN A 265 6.30 22.23 -11.96
CA ASN A 265 6.15 23.39 -12.82
C ASN A 265 6.02 24.67 -11.96
N PRO A 266 6.97 25.63 -12.04
CA PRO A 266 6.89 26.87 -11.29
C PRO A 266 5.63 27.70 -11.58
N LYS A 267 4.99 27.52 -12.75
CA LYS A 267 3.76 28.23 -13.11
C LYS A 267 2.60 27.94 -12.15
N HIS A 268 2.63 26.80 -11.47
CA HIS A 268 1.55 26.36 -10.57
C HIS A 268 1.70 26.91 -9.15
N ILE A 269 2.85 27.52 -8.81
CA ILE A 269 3.14 27.99 -7.45
C ILE A 269 2.10 29.00 -6.98
N ASP A 270 1.83 30.03 -7.79
CA ASP A 270 0.92 31.10 -7.41
C ASP A 270 -0.53 30.60 -7.29
N GLU A 271 -0.96 29.68 -8.17
CA GLU A 271 -2.29 29.06 -8.11
C GLU A 271 -2.45 28.20 -6.85
N VAL A 272 -1.50 27.31 -6.58
CA VAL A 272 -1.54 26.40 -5.42
C VAL A 272 -1.50 27.19 -4.11
N LYS A 273 -0.66 28.22 -4.04
CA LYS A 273 -0.58 29.13 -2.90
C LYS A 273 -1.88 29.90 -2.71
N PHE A 274 -2.41 30.49 -3.78
CA PHE A 274 -3.67 31.24 -3.73
C PHE A 274 -4.81 30.36 -3.24
N LYS A 275 -4.94 29.13 -3.76
CA LYS A 275 -5.95 28.16 -3.33
C LYS A 275 -5.89 27.90 -1.82
N TYR A 276 -4.69 27.72 -1.25
CA TYR A 276 -4.53 27.53 0.19
C TYR A 276 -4.93 28.79 0.97
N GLU A 277 -4.46 29.97 0.55
CA GLU A 277 -4.70 31.23 1.24
C GLU A 277 -6.18 31.63 1.20
N SER A 278 -6.85 31.44 0.06
CA SER A 278 -8.26 31.77 -0.16
C SER A 278 -9.22 30.70 0.34
N PHE A 279 -8.75 29.50 0.71
CA PHE A 279 -9.63 28.46 1.24
C PHE A 279 -10.25 28.91 2.57
N ASP A 280 -11.58 28.91 2.59
CA ASP A 280 -12.39 29.21 3.77
C ASP A 280 -13.53 28.20 3.82
N ASP A 281 -13.55 27.38 4.87
CA ASP A 281 -14.60 26.39 5.09
C ASP A 281 -15.65 26.98 6.03
N PRO A 282 -16.91 27.20 5.58
CA PRO A 282 -17.94 27.83 6.41
C PRO A 282 -18.24 27.08 7.72
N THR A 283 -17.93 25.78 7.78
CA THR A 283 -18.12 24.96 8.97
C THR A 283 -16.95 25.00 9.95
N GLY A 284 -15.78 25.45 9.50
CA GLY A 284 -14.52 25.41 10.24
C GLY A 284 -13.98 24.01 10.49
N LEU A 285 -14.58 22.97 9.89
CA LEU A 285 -14.18 21.57 10.07
C LEU A 285 -13.02 21.19 9.16
N ILE A 286 -12.97 21.76 7.95
CA ILE A 286 -11.93 21.46 6.97
C ILE A 286 -10.79 22.47 7.12
N GLN A 287 -9.61 21.99 7.50
CA GLN A 287 -8.40 22.80 7.54
C GLN A 287 -7.90 23.12 6.13
N LYS A 288 -7.21 24.26 5.97
CA LYS A 288 -6.60 24.66 4.69
C LYS A 288 -5.59 23.62 4.20
N PHE A 289 -5.58 23.38 2.89
CA PHE A 289 -4.71 22.40 2.23
C PHE A 289 -4.31 22.87 0.82
N HIS A 290 -3.16 22.42 0.35
CA HIS A 290 -2.71 22.62 -1.03
C HIS A 290 -3.32 21.52 -1.92
N TYR A 291 -3.22 20.26 -1.46
CA TYR A 291 -3.55 19.08 -2.24
C TYR A 291 -4.70 18.27 -1.63
N GLY A 292 -5.74 18.05 -2.43
CA GLY A 292 -6.91 17.24 -2.06
C GLY A 292 -6.65 15.72 -2.15
N THR A 293 -5.58 15.33 -2.83
CA THR A 293 -5.20 13.93 -3.04
C THR A 293 -3.77 13.73 -2.58
N HIS A 294 -3.53 12.66 -1.84
CA HIS A 294 -2.20 12.33 -1.33
C HIS A 294 -1.30 11.72 -2.41
N TYR A 295 0.01 11.96 -2.32
CA TYR A 295 1.03 11.44 -3.26
C TYR A 295 1.19 9.91 -3.24
N SER A 296 0.59 9.23 -2.26
CA SER A 296 0.64 7.77 -2.11
C SER A 296 -0.70 7.25 -1.59
N ASN A 297 -1.41 6.50 -2.43
CA ASN A 297 -2.70 5.91 -2.12
C ASN A 297 -2.88 4.61 -2.92
N ALA A 298 -3.83 3.75 -2.50
CA ALA A 298 -4.04 2.45 -3.15
C ALA A 298 -4.36 2.57 -4.64
N ALA A 299 -5.16 3.57 -5.05
CA ALA A 299 -5.49 3.82 -6.45
C ALA A 299 -4.24 4.11 -7.30
N SER A 300 -3.25 4.82 -6.75
CA SER A 300 -2.00 5.14 -7.45
C SER A 300 -1.11 3.92 -7.62
N VAL A 301 -1.03 3.06 -6.60
CA VAL A 301 -0.29 1.79 -6.70
C VAL A 301 -0.91 0.88 -7.75
N MET A 302 -2.25 0.75 -7.73
CA MET A 302 -2.98 -0.04 -8.74
C MET A 302 -2.85 0.56 -10.14
N HIS A 303 -2.88 1.90 -10.26
CA HIS A 303 -2.66 2.59 -11.53
C HIS A 303 -1.30 2.24 -12.15
N TYR A 304 -0.22 2.25 -11.35
CA TYR A 304 1.10 1.88 -11.84
C TYR A 304 1.24 0.38 -12.15
N LEU A 305 0.69 -0.48 -11.29
CA LEU A 305 0.85 -1.92 -11.37
C LEU A 305 -0.28 -2.64 -12.11
N ILE A 306 -1.13 -1.92 -12.85
CA ILE A 306 -2.33 -2.43 -13.53
C ILE A 306 -2.09 -3.65 -14.45
N ARG A 307 -0.84 -3.84 -14.92
CA ARG A 307 -0.43 -4.97 -15.78
C ARG A 307 -0.07 -6.24 -15.02
N MET A 308 -0.03 -6.19 -13.69
CA MET A 308 0.33 -7.33 -12.84
C MET A 308 -0.81 -7.71 -11.90
N GLU A 309 -1.04 -9.02 -11.76
CA GLU A 309 -1.88 -9.53 -10.68
C GLU A 309 -1.15 -9.49 -9.33
N PRO A 310 -1.87 -9.28 -8.21
CA PRO A 310 -3.32 -9.12 -8.09
C PRO A 310 -3.82 -7.67 -8.35
N PHE A 311 -2.95 -6.74 -8.75
CA PHE A 311 -3.29 -5.32 -8.86
C PHE A 311 -4.28 -5.03 -10.00
N THR A 312 -4.25 -5.81 -11.08
CA THR A 312 -5.28 -5.77 -12.13
C THR A 312 -6.68 -6.06 -11.56
N THR A 313 -6.81 -7.17 -10.82
CA THR A 313 -8.08 -7.52 -10.18
C THR A 313 -8.54 -6.45 -9.19
N LEU A 314 -7.63 -5.91 -8.39
CA LEU A 314 -7.96 -4.85 -7.42
C LEU A 314 -8.37 -3.54 -8.11
N HIS A 315 -7.72 -3.18 -9.22
CA HIS A 315 -8.11 -2.04 -10.04
C HIS A 315 -9.54 -2.18 -10.56
N ILE A 316 -9.88 -3.36 -11.08
CA ILE A 316 -11.22 -3.67 -11.58
C ILE A 316 -12.26 -3.55 -10.46
N GLN A 317 -11.97 -4.07 -9.27
CA GLN A 317 -12.84 -3.95 -8.11
C GLN A 317 -13.06 -2.48 -7.71
N LEU A 318 -11.99 -1.68 -7.67
CA LEU A 318 -12.07 -0.25 -7.38
C LEU A 318 -12.93 0.49 -8.42
N GLN A 319 -12.87 0.06 -9.67
CA GLN A 319 -13.62 0.64 -10.79
C GLN A 319 -14.98 -0.01 -11.02
N SER A 320 -15.59 -0.58 -9.98
CA SER A 320 -16.93 -1.17 -10.02
C SER A 320 -17.09 -2.31 -11.04
N GLY A 321 -16.09 -3.20 -11.12
CA GLY A 321 -16.13 -4.41 -11.93
C GLY A 321 -15.63 -4.25 -13.37
N LYS A 322 -15.08 -3.08 -13.74
CA LYS A 322 -14.56 -2.81 -15.09
C LYS A 322 -13.15 -2.21 -15.08
N PHE A 323 -12.48 -2.22 -16.22
CA PHE A 323 -11.29 -1.39 -16.40
C PHE A 323 -11.66 0.10 -16.42
N ASP A 324 -10.67 0.96 -16.14
CA ASP A 324 -10.84 2.40 -16.34
C ASP A 324 -10.78 2.71 -17.85
N ILE A 325 -11.18 3.91 -18.27
CA ILE A 325 -11.00 4.34 -19.66
C ILE A 325 -9.50 4.42 -19.99
N ALA A 326 -9.15 4.05 -21.21
CA ALA A 326 -7.76 3.96 -21.67
C ALA A 326 -6.93 5.22 -21.39
N ASP A 327 -7.48 6.40 -21.66
CA ASP A 327 -6.79 7.69 -21.50
C ASP A 327 -6.44 8.05 -20.04
N ARG A 328 -7.06 7.39 -19.05
CA ARG A 328 -6.74 7.58 -17.63
C ARG A 328 -5.82 6.50 -17.06
N GLN A 329 -5.59 5.42 -17.81
CA GLN A 329 -4.71 4.35 -17.37
C GLN A 329 -3.24 4.73 -17.57
N PHE A 330 -2.36 4.10 -16.79
CA PHE A 330 -0.92 4.31 -16.93
C PHE A 330 -0.46 3.68 -18.25
N HIS A 331 -0.06 4.50 -19.22
CA HIS A 331 0.37 4.02 -20.53
C HIS A 331 1.69 4.63 -21.03
N SER A 332 2.16 5.74 -20.47
CA SER A 332 3.37 6.42 -20.93
C SER A 332 3.99 7.30 -19.85
N PHE A 333 5.30 7.17 -19.66
CA PHE A 333 6.06 8.05 -18.75
C PHE A 333 6.08 9.51 -19.22
N GLN A 334 6.22 9.72 -20.53
CA GLN A 334 6.19 11.06 -21.10
C GLN A 334 4.84 11.72 -20.86
N SER A 335 3.73 11.00 -21.09
CA SER A 335 2.38 11.53 -20.83
C SER A 335 2.16 11.79 -19.35
N SER A 336 2.56 10.85 -18.46
CA SER A 336 2.44 11.04 -17.01
C SER A 336 3.21 12.27 -16.52
N TRP A 337 4.44 12.47 -16.98
CA TRP A 337 5.23 13.64 -16.61
C TRP A 337 4.65 14.93 -17.20
N THR A 338 4.15 14.90 -18.44
CA THR A 338 3.49 16.05 -19.06
C THR A 338 2.24 16.46 -18.27
N ASN A 339 1.43 15.49 -17.81
CA ASN A 339 0.26 15.76 -16.98
C ASN A 339 0.63 16.44 -15.65
N ILE A 340 1.73 16.03 -15.00
CA ILE A 340 2.28 16.70 -13.81
C ILE A 340 2.67 18.15 -14.13
N MET A 341 3.27 18.38 -15.29
CA MET A 341 3.66 19.72 -15.72
C MET A 341 2.46 20.60 -16.09
N ASP A 342 1.36 20.01 -16.56
CA ASP A 342 0.17 20.74 -17.00
C ASP A 342 -0.84 20.99 -15.86
N SER A 343 -0.90 20.12 -14.84
CA SER A 343 -1.86 20.23 -13.74
C SER A 343 -1.23 20.02 -12.36
N PRO A 344 -1.51 20.90 -11.37
CA PRO A 344 -1.03 20.71 -10.00
C PRO A 344 -1.82 19.66 -9.20
N ASN A 345 -2.88 19.10 -9.78
CA ASN A 345 -3.78 18.19 -9.07
C ASN A 345 -3.30 16.74 -9.07
N ASP A 346 -2.42 16.36 -10.00
CA ASP A 346 -1.79 15.03 -9.98
C ASP A 346 -0.48 15.07 -9.17
N GLY A 347 -0.61 14.82 -7.87
CA GLY A 347 0.50 14.83 -6.92
C GLY A 347 1.20 13.49 -6.72
N LYS A 348 0.97 12.46 -7.55
CA LYS A 348 1.48 11.10 -7.31
C LYS A 348 3.00 11.02 -7.34
N GLU A 349 3.59 10.51 -6.27
CA GLU A 349 4.99 10.09 -6.24
C GLU A 349 5.11 8.64 -6.73
N LEU A 350 6.34 8.22 -7.02
CA LEU A 350 6.62 6.87 -7.51
C LEU A 350 6.55 5.81 -6.40
N ILE A 351 6.60 4.55 -6.83
CA ILE A 351 6.73 3.36 -5.99
C ILE A 351 8.11 2.70 -6.23
N PRO A 352 8.60 1.87 -5.29
CA PRO A 352 9.92 1.22 -5.41
C PRO A 352 10.14 0.43 -6.71
N GLU A 353 9.08 -0.15 -7.27
CA GLU A 353 9.11 -1.05 -8.43
C GLU A 353 9.74 -0.39 -9.67
N PHE A 354 9.64 0.94 -9.78
CA PHE A 354 10.26 1.76 -10.84
C PHE A 354 11.81 1.69 -10.85
N PHE A 355 12.42 1.06 -9.84
CA PHE A 355 13.87 0.98 -9.67
C PHE A 355 14.40 -0.45 -9.57
N TYR A 356 13.54 -1.47 -9.74
CA TYR A 356 14.00 -2.87 -9.71
C TYR A 356 13.12 -3.89 -10.46
N LEU A 357 11.90 -3.54 -10.88
CA LEU A 357 10.93 -4.51 -11.42
C LEU A 357 10.55 -4.13 -12.87
N PRO A 358 11.18 -4.69 -13.91
CA PRO A 358 10.79 -4.41 -15.30
C PRO A 358 9.39 -4.93 -15.67
N GLU A 359 8.91 -5.97 -14.99
CA GLU A 359 7.73 -6.73 -15.37
C GLU A 359 6.43 -5.91 -15.32
N PHE A 360 6.33 -4.88 -14.46
CA PHE A 360 5.10 -4.04 -14.41
C PHE A 360 4.92 -3.17 -15.67
N LEU A 361 5.97 -3.02 -16.47
CA LEU A 361 5.95 -2.27 -17.73
C LEU A 361 5.37 -3.10 -18.88
N LEU A 362 5.28 -4.42 -18.70
CA LEU A 362 4.87 -5.37 -19.73
C LEU A 362 3.47 -5.91 -19.45
N ASN A 363 2.60 -5.86 -20.46
CA ASN A 363 1.30 -6.51 -20.45
C ASN A 363 1.43 -8.00 -20.81
N SER A 364 2.23 -8.72 -20.03
CA SER A 364 2.53 -10.15 -20.25
C SER A 364 1.26 -11.02 -20.23
N ASN A 365 0.25 -10.59 -19.46
CA ASN A 365 -1.05 -11.23 -19.33
C ASN A 365 -2.01 -10.95 -20.51
N LYS A 366 -1.63 -10.05 -21.43
CA LYS A 366 -2.41 -9.66 -22.61
C LYS A 366 -3.82 -9.17 -22.26
N PHE A 367 -3.92 -8.34 -21.22
CA PHE A 367 -5.16 -7.68 -20.86
C PHE A 367 -5.59 -6.71 -21.98
N ASP A 368 -6.89 -6.63 -22.25
CA ASP A 368 -7.47 -5.58 -23.08
C ASP A 368 -7.66 -4.33 -22.21
N LEU A 369 -6.70 -3.41 -22.31
CA LEU A 369 -6.68 -2.13 -21.58
C LEU A 369 -7.34 -0.98 -22.36
N GLY A 370 -7.88 -1.27 -23.56
CA GLY A 370 -8.63 -0.32 -24.37
C GLY A 370 -7.77 0.51 -25.32
N LYS A 371 -8.39 1.50 -25.95
CA LYS A 371 -7.76 2.36 -26.97
C LYS A 371 -7.80 3.82 -26.58
N LEU A 372 -6.70 4.53 -26.79
CA LEU A 372 -6.61 5.97 -26.57
C LEU A 372 -7.53 6.71 -27.53
N GLN A 373 -8.27 7.71 -27.02
CA GLN A 373 -9.19 8.49 -27.85
C GLN A 373 -8.45 9.37 -28.88
N SER A 374 -7.24 9.81 -28.55
CA SER A 374 -6.46 10.74 -29.37
C SER A 374 -6.04 10.17 -30.72
N ASN A 375 -5.69 8.88 -30.76
CA ASN A 375 -5.04 8.26 -31.91
C ASN A 375 -5.48 6.80 -32.15
N ASN A 376 -6.44 6.30 -31.38
CA ASN A 376 -6.98 4.95 -31.47
C ASN A 376 -5.92 3.83 -31.30
N GLN A 377 -4.79 4.14 -30.66
CA GLN A 377 -3.77 3.16 -30.33
C GLN A 377 -4.20 2.33 -29.12
N ASP A 378 -3.92 1.03 -29.18
CA ASP A 378 -4.13 0.10 -28.06
C ASP A 378 -3.22 0.47 -26.89
N VAL A 379 -3.80 0.53 -25.69
CA VAL A 379 -3.05 0.54 -24.44
C VAL A 379 -2.56 -0.88 -24.20
N ASN A 380 -1.24 -1.06 -24.24
CA ASN A 380 -0.60 -2.37 -24.10
C ASN A 380 0.60 -2.24 -23.15
N ASP A 381 1.81 -2.65 -23.53
CA ASP A 381 3.05 -2.34 -22.81
C ASP A 381 3.16 -0.82 -22.56
N VAL A 382 3.80 -0.44 -21.47
CA VAL A 382 4.03 0.98 -21.15
C VAL A 382 4.97 1.57 -22.20
N GLN A 383 4.59 2.70 -22.77
CA GLN A 383 5.43 3.45 -23.70
C GLN A 383 6.64 4.01 -22.94
N LEU A 384 7.81 3.51 -23.30
CA LEU A 384 9.07 3.90 -22.68
C LEU A 384 9.70 5.11 -23.41
N PRO A 385 10.52 5.90 -22.71
CA PRO A 385 11.32 6.94 -23.34
C PRO A 385 12.31 6.37 -24.36
N LEU A 386 12.67 7.16 -25.36
CA LEU A 386 13.55 6.73 -26.46
C LEU A 386 14.92 6.22 -25.97
N TRP A 387 15.44 6.80 -24.89
CA TRP A 387 16.71 6.40 -24.28
C TRP A 387 16.69 5.01 -23.62
N ALA A 388 15.50 4.41 -23.44
CA ALA A 388 15.37 3.04 -22.95
C ALA A 388 15.35 2.00 -24.08
N HIS A 389 15.34 2.42 -25.35
CA HIS A 389 15.41 1.55 -26.52
C HIS A 389 14.37 0.41 -26.50
N ASP A 390 13.15 0.72 -26.08
CA ASP A 390 12.05 -0.24 -25.92
C ASP A 390 12.38 -1.45 -25.00
N SER A 391 13.38 -1.32 -24.11
CA SER A 391 13.73 -2.33 -23.11
C SER A 391 13.30 -1.90 -21.70
N PRO A 392 12.32 -2.61 -21.09
CA PRO A 392 11.97 -2.43 -19.68
C PRO A 392 13.16 -2.59 -18.73
N GLU A 393 14.07 -3.52 -19.02
CA GLU A 393 15.27 -3.76 -18.21
C GLU A 393 16.22 -2.57 -18.27
N GLU A 394 16.46 -2.03 -19.46
CA GLU A 394 17.30 -0.84 -19.64
C GLU A 394 16.67 0.38 -18.97
N PHE A 395 15.35 0.54 -19.08
CA PHE A 395 14.61 1.57 -18.37
C PHE A 395 14.85 1.50 -16.85
N ILE A 396 14.63 0.33 -16.25
CA ILE A 396 14.84 0.11 -14.81
C ILE A 396 16.30 0.31 -14.42
N ARG A 397 17.24 -0.18 -15.23
CA ARG A 397 18.68 -0.02 -14.99
C ARG A 397 19.08 1.45 -14.96
N LEU A 398 18.58 2.26 -15.91
CA LEU A 398 18.85 3.69 -15.98
C LEU A 398 18.14 4.48 -14.88
N HIS A 399 16.90 4.12 -14.51
CA HIS A 399 16.22 4.70 -13.35
C HIS A 399 16.98 4.43 -12.05
N ARG A 400 17.46 3.19 -11.85
CA ARG A 400 18.29 2.87 -10.68
C ARG A 400 19.63 3.60 -10.71
N LEU A 401 20.28 3.66 -11.87
CA LEU A 401 21.53 4.42 -12.04
C LEU A 401 21.33 5.91 -11.73
N ALA A 402 20.22 6.52 -12.16
CA ALA A 402 19.89 7.91 -11.88
C ALA A 402 19.63 8.12 -10.38
N LEU A 403 18.88 7.23 -9.73
CA LEU A 403 18.63 7.27 -8.28
C LEU A 403 19.93 7.20 -7.47
N GLU A 404 20.90 6.39 -7.89
CA GLU A 404 22.20 6.24 -7.22
C GLU A 404 23.25 7.28 -7.69
N SER A 405 22.86 8.27 -8.50
CA SER A 405 23.80 9.29 -9.01
C SER A 405 24.27 10.25 -7.91
N GLU A 406 25.41 10.91 -8.16
CA GLU A 406 25.93 11.97 -7.28
C GLU A 406 24.95 13.14 -7.16
N TYR A 407 24.26 13.49 -8.25
CA TYR A 407 23.27 14.56 -8.22
C TYR A 407 22.14 14.21 -7.25
N VAL A 408 21.56 13.01 -7.34
CA VAL A 408 20.50 12.60 -6.42
C VAL A 408 21.02 12.49 -4.99
N SER A 409 22.19 11.90 -4.78
CA SER A 409 22.80 11.78 -3.45
C SER A 409 22.98 13.14 -2.76
N ALA A 410 23.34 14.18 -3.53
CA ALA A 410 23.49 15.54 -3.02
C ALA A 410 22.15 16.26 -2.72
N HIS A 411 21.01 15.81 -3.25
CA HIS A 411 19.73 16.53 -3.16
C HIS A 411 18.58 15.73 -2.53
N LEU A 412 18.68 14.40 -2.42
CA LEU A 412 17.59 13.52 -2.00
C LEU A 412 17.05 13.87 -0.61
N HIS A 413 17.91 14.34 0.29
CA HIS A 413 17.51 14.80 1.63
C HIS A 413 16.42 15.89 1.60
N GLN A 414 16.39 16.73 0.58
CA GLN A 414 15.38 17.79 0.43
C GLN A 414 13.99 17.22 0.19
N TRP A 415 13.89 16.10 -0.53
CA TRP A 415 12.64 15.39 -0.70
C TRP A 415 12.26 14.60 0.55
N ILE A 416 13.25 14.00 1.23
CA ILE A 416 13.02 13.34 2.52
C ILE A 416 12.43 14.34 3.51
N ASP A 417 12.85 15.61 3.50
CA ASP A 417 12.26 16.66 4.34
C ASP A 417 10.78 16.89 4.08
N LEU A 418 10.32 16.78 2.83
CA LEU A 418 8.91 16.92 2.44
C LEU A 418 8.07 15.72 2.90
N ILE A 419 8.61 14.50 2.77
CA ILE A 419 7.83 13.27 2.96
C ILE A 419 7.89 12.75 4.40
N PHE A 420 9.08 12.76 5.02
CA PHE A 420 9.35 12.18 6.34
C PHE A 420 9.92 13.17 7.36
N GLY A 421 10.40 14.32 6.89
CA GLY A 421 11.12 15.29 7.71
C GLY A 421 10.29 16.48 8.14
N TYR A 422 10.97 17.61 8.36
CA TYR A 422 10.37 18.75 9.04
C TYR A 422 9.40 19.58 8.17
N LYS A 423 9.38 19.37 6.84
CA LYS A 423 8.46 20.04 5.91
C LYS A 423 7.19 19.22 5.64
N GLN A 424 6.96 18.14 6.40
CA GLN A 424 5.76 17.32 6.28
C GLN A 424 4.51 18.01 6.88
N ASN A 425 4.70 18.84 7.93
CA ASN A 425 3.62 19.56 8.60
C ASN A 425 4.06 20.95 9.12
N GLY A 426 3.11 21.69 9.69
CA GLY A 426 3.35 23.01 10.29
C GLY A 426 3.74 24.09 9.28
N GLN A 427 4.35 25.18 9.77
CA GLN A 427 4.71 26.33 8.93
C GLN A 427 5.68 25.97 7.81
N ALA A 428 6.63 25.07 8.07
CA ALA A 428 7.58 24.61 7.06
C ALA A 428 6.90 23.88 5.89
N ALA A 429 5.82 23.15 6.14
CA ALA A 429 5.00 22.55 5.09
C ALA A 429 4.19 23.60 4.31
N ILE A 430 3.68 24.62 5.00
CA ILE A 430 2.97 25.73 4.35
C ILE A 430 3.92 26.48 3.40
N ASP A 431 5.12 26.84 3.88
CA ASP A 431 6.12 27.55 3.10
C ASP A 431 6.61 26.73 1.89
N ALA A 432 6.64 25.41 2.02
CA ALA A 432 7.00 24.48 0.95
C ALA A 432 5.83 24.08 0.03
N LEU A 433 4.63 24.63 0.25
CA LEU A 433 3.37 24.27 -0.43
C LEU A 433 3.05 22.77 -0.35
N ASN A 434 3.31 22.13 0.78
CA ASN A 434 3.28 20.68 1.00
C ASN A 434 2.23 20.25 2.05
N VAL A 435 1.03 20.84 2.00
CA VAL A 435 -0.06 20.54 2.97
C VAL A 435 -1.15 19.74 2.29
N PHE A 436 -1.47 18.58 2.84
CA PHE A 436 -2.50 17.66 2.33
C PHE A 436 -3.79 17.76 3.13
N MET A 437 -4.82 17.01 2.74
CA MET A 437 -6.06 16.91 3.49
C MET A 437 -5.83 16.44 4.93
N TYR A 438 -6.54 17.06 5.87
CA TYR A 438 -6.36 16.87 7.31
C TYR A 438 -6.54 15.41 7.76
N TYR A 439 -7.42 14.64 7.12
CA TYR A 439 -7.65 13.22 7.43
C TYR A 439 -6.50 12.30 7.01
N SER A 440 -5.54 12.78 6.21
CA SER A 440 -4.34 12.02 5.87
C SER A 440 -3.30 12.07 6.99
N TYR A 441 -3.40 13.00 7.94
CA TYR A 441 -2.46 13.17 9.05
C TYR A 441 -2.89 12.38 10.29
N GLU A 442 -1.90 11.81 10.98
CA GLU A 442 -2.11 11.13 12.26
C GLU A 442 -2.63 12.12 13.32
N ASN A 443 -3.51 11.63 14.21
CA ASN A 443 -4.01 12.35 15.39
C ASN A 443 -4.81 13.64 15.10
N VAL A 444 -5.13 13.92 13.84
CA VAL A 444 -6.02 15.05 13.48
C VAL A 444 -7.48 14.63 13.53
N VAL A 445 -7.77 13.36 13.22
CA VAL A 445 -9.14 12.82 13.23
C VAL A 445 -9.23 11.62 14.17
N HIS A 446 -9.93 11.80 15.28
CA HIS A 446 -10.24 10.73 16.22
C HIS A 446 -11.64 10.19 15.94
N THR A 447 -11.76 9.30 14.96
CA THR A 447 -13.01 8.60 14.60
C THR A 447 -13.72 7.97 15.80
N ASP A 448 -12.95 7.51 16.78
CA ASP A 448 -13.46 6.76 17.94
C ASP A 448 -14.19 7.68 18.93
N THR A 449 -14.02 9.00 18.79
CA THR A 449 -14.74 10.02 19.59
C THR A 449 -15.94 10.60 18.86
N ILE A 450 -16.21 10.17 17.63
CA ILE A 450 -17.38 10.61 16.85
C ILE A 450 -18.52 9.67 17.20
N ASP A 451 -19.62 10.17 17.76
CA ASP A 451 -20.77 9.35 18.16
C ASP A 451 -21.60 8.89 16.96
N ASP A 452 -21.76 9.75 15.95
CA ASP A 452 -22.55 9.46 14.75
C ASP A 452 -21.87 8.41 13.87
N SER A 453 -22.56 7.28 13.66
CA SER A 453 -22.02 6.14 12.90
C SER A 453 -21.78 6.48 11.43
N ILE A 454 -22.66 7.29 10.83
CA ILE A 454 -22.58 7.64 9.40
C ILE A 454 -21.36 8.53 9.17
N THR A 455 -21.17 9.55 10.00
CA THR A 455 -20.00 10.44 9.94
C THR A 455 -18.70 9.66 10.18
N ARG A 456 -18.71 8.72 11.15
CA ARG A 456 -17.56 7.85 11.42
C ARG A 456 -17.19 6.99 10.22
N GLU A 457 -18.17 6.31 9.62
CA GLU A 457 -17.98 5.48 8.43
C GLU A 457 -17.49 6.29 7.23
N ALA A 458 -18.03 7.50 7.03
CA ALA A 458 -17.58 8.39 5.96
C ALA A 458 -16.11 8.79 6.13
N ILE A 459 -15.69 9.14 7.34
CA ILE A 459 -14.31 9.49 7.66
C ILE A 459 -13.37 8.29 7.54
N ASP A 460 -13.76 7.12 8.07
CA ASP A 460 -12.97 5.89 7.91
C ASP A 460 -12.82 5.56 6.41
N GLY A 461 -13.88 5.73 5.62
CA GLY A 461 -13.85 5.61 4.15
C GLY A 461 -12.90 6.61 3.48
N MET A 462 -12.82 7.85 3.97
CA MET A 462 -11.84 8.82 3.47
C MET A 462 -10.39 8.41 3.82
N ILE A 463 -10.14 8.01 5.06
CA ILE A 463 -8.82 7.54 5.52
C ILE A 463 -8.37 6.27 4.78
N GLN A 464 -9.31 5.43 4.36
CA GLN A 464 -9.05 4.20 3.63
C GLN A 464 -8.79 4.41 2.14
N ASN A 465 -9.21 5.52 1.52
CA ASN A 465 -9.16 5.66 0.06
C ASN A 465 -8.24 6.79 -0.44
N PHE A 466 -7.94 7.78 0.40
CA PHE A 466 -7.26 9.00 -0.06
C PHE A 466 -5.79 9.12 0.36
N GLY A 467 -5.21 8.03 0.91
CA GLY A 467 -3.81 7.96 1.28
C GLY A 467 -3.50 8.57 2.66
N ARG A 468 -2.39 8.10 3.26
CA ARG A 468 -1.97 8.43 4.62
C ARG A 468 -0.58 9.05 4.60
N ILE A 469 -0.33 10.07 5.40
CA ILE A 469 0.99 10.67 5.59
C ILE A 469 1.89 9.69 6.37
N PRO A 470 3.18 9.51 5.99
CA PRO A 470 4.08 8.57 6.65
C PRO A 470 4.47 8.96 8.08
#